data_AF-A0A7Y7P354-F1
#
_entry.id   AF-A0A7Y7P354-F1
#
_cell.length_a   1.000
_cell.length_b   1.000
_cell.length_c   1.000
_cell.angle_alpha   90.00
_cell.angle_beta   90.00
_cell.angle_gamma   90.00
#
_symmetry.space_group_name_H-M   'P 1'
#
loop_
_entity.id
_entity.type
_entity.pdbx_description
1 polymer ?
#
loop_
_entity_poly.entity_id
_entity_poly.type
_entity_poly.pdbx_seq_one_letter_code
_entity_poly.pdbx_strand_id
1 'polypeptide(L)'
;MSIDDKKKERFLFLQKMYDTTDGNSGYTVDMWEVGTELGFDRDKTRNLVGYLRDEGLLESKTLRGGISITHAGIIEIEYSLTNPDSPTDHFLPINVIHIENMNNSAIQQGSNYSTQNVNFNIDKSEDLKKIINEIESVKEQLTLDRLVFEELVSEIETLKSQVKSPKPKNIIVTESLKTIRGILEGVAGNAATPMILTMIDSMIK
;
A
#
# COMPACT_ATOMS: atom_id res chain seq x y z
N MET A 1 23.50 -4.33 20.70
CA MET A 1 23.20 -3.67 19.41
C MET A 1 24.47 -3.58 18.61
N SER A 2 24.47 -4.02 17.35
CA SER A 2 25.66 -3.98 16.49
C SER A 2 25.97 -2.54 16.04
N ILE A 3 27.17 -2.32 15.51
CA ILE A 3 27.54 -1.02 14.91
C ILE A 3 26.66 -0.74 13.69
N ASP A 4 26.34 -1.77 12.91
CA ASP A 4 25.52 -1.67 11.72
C ASP A 4 24.07 -1.25 12.05
N ASP A 5 23.50 -1.80 13.13
CA ASP A 5 22.17 -1.39 13.61
C ASP A 5 22.17 0.11 13.99
N LYS A 6 23.22 0.57 14.68
CA LYS A 6 23.37 1.99 15.03
C LYS A 6 23.47 2.88 13.80
N LYS A 7 24.25 2.47 12.78
CA LYS A 7 24.38 3.23 11.52
C LYS A 7 23.04 3.32 10.78
N LYS A 8 22.27 2.23 10.74
CA LYS A 8 20.91 2.22 10.15
C LYS A 8 19.96 3.15 10.90
N GLU A 9 19.91 3.08 12.23
CA GLU A 9 19.04 3.94 13.03
C GLU A 9 19.39 5.43 12.84
N ARG A 10 20.68 5.77 12.80
CA ARG A 10 21.16 7.14 12.54
C ARG A 10 20.75 7.64 11.16
N PHE A 11 20.90 6.80 10.14
CA PHE A 11 20.46 7.12 8.78
C PHE A 11 18.95 7.40 8.75
N LEU A 12 18.13 6.51 9.31
CA LEU A 12 16.67 6.67 9.35
C LEU A 12 16.26 7.97 10.04
N PHE A 13 16.91 8.31 11.15
CA PHE A 13 16.63 9.56 11.87
C PHE A 13 16.98 10.80 11.04
N LEU A 14 18.17 10.82 10.42
CA LEU A 14 18.62 11.96 9.63
C LEU A 14 17.83 12.09 8.31
N GLN A 15 17.45 10.98 7.69
CA GLN A 15 16.54 10.95 6.54
C GLN A 15 15.18 11.53 6.92
N LYS A 16 14.60 11.11 8.04
CA LYS A 16 13.32 11.64 8.51
C LYS A 16 13.39 13.15 8.76
N MET A 17 14.49 13.65 9.31
CA MET A 17 14.75 15.09 9.45
C MET A 17 14.82 15.78 8.08
N TYR A 18 15.53 15.21 7.12
CA TYR A 18 15.62 15.72 5.75
C TYR A 18 14.23 15.80 5.10
N ASP A 19 13.45 14.71 5.13
CA ASP A 19 12.11 14.64 4.53
C ASP A 19 11.14 15.63 5.18
N THR A 20 11.19 15.77 6.51
CA THR A 20 10.29 16.68 7.26
C THR A 20 10.62 18.16 7.00
N THR A 21 11.88 18.47 6.70
CA THR A 21 12.35 19.84 6.47
C THR A 21 12.51 20.18 5.01
N ASP A 22 12.26 19.24 4.09
CA ASP A 22 12.58 19.34 2.67
C ASP A 22 14.04 19.81 2.43
N GLY A 23 14.97 19.25 3.23
CA GLY A 23 16.39 19.61 3.17
C GLY A 23 16.70 21.05 3.61
N ASN A 24 15.85 21.70 4.39
CA ASN A 24 16.04 23.10 4.80
C ASN A 24 16.52 23.24 6.26
N SER A 25 17.77 23.68 6.44
CA SER A 25 18.41 23.90 7.74
C SER A 25 17.86 25.09 8.55
N GLY A 26 16.92 25.85 8.01
CA GLY A 26 16.21 26.91 8.72
C GLY A 26 15.08 26.38 9.61
N TYR A 27 14.59 25.17 9.36
CA TYR A 27 13.48 24.59 10.11
C TYR A 27 13.96 23.92 11.40
N THR A 28 13.15 24.06 12.46
CA THR A 28 13.38 23.40 13.75
C THR A 28 12.29 22.36 13.95
N VAL A 29 12.69 21.14 14.30
CA VAL A 29 11.82 19.98 14.54
C VAL A 29 12.04 19.45 15.96
N ASP A 30 11.02 18.91 16.61
CA ASP A 30 11.15 18.27 17.92
C ASP A 30 11.76 16.87 17.76
N MET A 31 12.95 16.65 18.32
CA MET A 31 13.64 15.37 18.21
C MET A 31 12.87 14.20 18.84
N TRP A 32 12.02 14.46 19.84
CA TRP A 32 11.24 13.43 20.52
C TRP A 32 10.08 12.96 19.66
N GLU A 33 9.48 13.85 18.88
CA GLU A 33 8.42 13.53 17.92
C GLU A 33 8.99 12.62 16.82
N VAL A 34 10.10 13.02 16.20
CA VAL A 34 10.82 12.22 15.19
C VAL A 34 11.21 10.85 15.75
N GLY A 35 11.77 10.79 16.96
CA GLY A 35 12.12 9.53 17.60
C GLY A 35 10.91 8.64 17.84
N THR A 36 9.77 9.21 18.26
CA THR A 36 8.53 8.45 18.51
C THR A 36 7.96 7.89 17.22
N GLU A 37 7.95 8.66 16.13
CA GLU A 37 7.50 8.19 14.81
C GLU A 37 8.34 7.03 14.27
N LEU A 38 9.63 7.02 14.59
CA LEU A 38 10.55 5.94 14.24
C LEU A 38 10.52 4.76 15.23
N GLY A 39 9.66 4.80 16.25
CA GLY A 39 9.55 3.76 17.27
C GLY A 39 10.73 3.70 18.24
N PHE A 40 11.47 4.79 18.40
CA PHE A 40 12.61 4.89 19.32
C PHE A 40 12.17 5.37 20.71
N ASP A 41 12.71 4.75 21.75
CA ASP A 41 12.53 5.24 23.11
C ASP A 41 13.34 6.54 23.36
N ARG A 42 13.08 7.20 24.50
CA ARG A 42 13.74 8.47 24.84
C ARG A 42 15.25 8.36 25.03
N ASP A 43 15.74 7.27 25.60
CA ASP A 43 17.18 7.13 25.87
C ASP A 43 17.92 6.84 24.57
N LYS A 44 17.36 6.00 23.69
CA LYS A 44 17.84 5.77 22.34
C LYS A 44 17.87 7.06 21.54
N THR A 45 16.75 7.80 21.50
CA THR A 45 16.65 9.07 20.77
C THR A 45 17.70 10.07 21.23
N ARG A 46 17.86 10.24 22.55
CA ARG A 46 18.87 11.15 23.13
C ARG A 46 20.28 10.77 22.71
N ASN A 47 20.64 9.50 22.80
CA ASN A 47 21.98 9.02 22.46
C ASN A 47 22.28 9.14 20.97
N LEU A 48 21.29 8.85 20.13
CA LEU A 48 21.39 8.94 18.67
C LEU A 48 21.56 10.39 18.23
N VAL A 49 20.71 11.29 18.72
CA VAL A 49 20.80 12.73 18.40
C VAL A 49 22.10 13.32 18.92
N GLY A 50 22.55 12.91 20.12
CA GLY A 50 23.85 13.30 20.65
C GLY A 50 24.98 12.96 19.68
N TYR A 51 25.00 11.72 19.17
CA TYR A 51 25.99 11.31 18.17
C TYR A 51 25.93 12.15 16.89
N LEU A 52 24.75 12.28 16.28
CA LEU A 52 24.59 13.04 15.03
C LEU A 52 24.97 14.52 15.18
N ARG A 53 24.76 15.09 16.36
CA ARG A 53 25.18 16.46 16.68
C ARG A 53 26.69 16.57 16.85
N ASP A 54 27.30 15.61 17.52
CA ASP A 54 28.75 15.59 17.75
C ASP A 54 29.52 15.39 16.42
N GLU A 55 28.92 14.70 15.43
CA GLU A 55 29.41 14.61 14.04
C GLU A 55 29.03 15.83 13.17
N GLY A 56 28.30 16.81 13.71
CA GLY A 56 27.91 18.04 13.01
C GLY A 56 26.80 17.90 11.97
N LEU A 57 26.08 16.77 11.95
CA LEU A 57 24.96 16.51 11.02
C LEU A 57 23.64 17.11 11.50
N LEU A 58 23.52 17.31 12.81
CA LEU A 58 22.40 17.99 13.46
C LEU A 58 22.91 19.14 14.35
N GLU A 59 22.04 20.10 14.61
CA GLU A 59 22.29 21.18 15.57
C GLU A 59 21.11 21.38 16.52
N SER A 60 21.41 21.70 17.79
CA SER A 60 20.38 22.03 18.77
C SER A 60 19.98 23.50 18.66
N LYS A 61 18.70 23.76 18.45
CA LYS A 61 18.13 25.12 18.39
C LYS A 61 17.45 25.53 19.68
N THR A 62 16.95 24.57 20.47
CA THR A 62 16.25 24.86 21.73
C THR A 62 16.64 23.91 22.86
N LEU A 63 16.47 24.37 24.10
CA LEU A 63 16.72 23.57 25.31
C LEU A 63 15.70 22.44 25.54
N ARG A 64 14.57 22.45 24.80
CA ARG A 64 13.50 21.45 24.95
C ARG A 64 13.59 20.30 23.96
N GLY A 65 14.65 20.22 23.14
CA GLY A 65 14.84 19.15 22.15
C GLY A 65 14.55 19.58 20.71
N GLY A 66 14.40 20.88 20.45
CA GLY A 66 14.31 21.41 19.09
C GLY A 66 15.67 21.30 18.40
N ILE A 67 15.70 20.60 17.27
CA ILE A 67 16.89 20.35 16.46
C ILE A 67 16.66 20.79 15.01
N SER A 68 17.75 21.06 14.28
CA SER A 68 17.73 21.29 12.85
C SER A 68 18.79 20.42 12.16
N ILE A 69 18.54 20.08 10.89
CA ILE A 69 19.53 19.42 10.05
C ILE A 69 20.54 20.44 9.55
N THR A 70 21.83 20.13 9.62
CA THR A 70 22.87 21.04 9.10
C THR A 70 23.04 20.84 7.59
N HIS A 71 23.74 21.77 6.93
CA HIS A 71 24.12 21.57 5.52
C HIS A 71 24.96 20.30 5.31
N ALA A 72 25.83 19.95 6.27
CA ALA A 72 26.59 18.70 6.20
C ALA A 72 25.68 17.47 6.29
N GLY A 73 24.67 17.50 7.18
CA GLY A 73 23.67 16.45 7.27
C GLY A 73 22.85 16.29 5.98
N ILE A 74 22.48 17.41 5.35
CA ILE A 74 21.78 17.43 4.05
C ILE A 74 22.63 16.76 2.97
N ILE A 75 23.88 17.20 2.80
CA ILE A 75 24.78 16.65 1.78
C ILE A 75 24.98 15.14 1.99
N GLU A 76 25.16 14.68 3.23
CA GLU A 76 25.41 13.27 3.48
C GLU A 76 24.21 12.38 3.17
N ILE A 77 22.99 12.86 3.44
CA ILE A 77 21.76 12.16 3.03
C ILE A 77 21.62 12.16 1.51
N GLU A 78 21.76 13.30 0.85
CA GLU A 78 21.69 13.39 -0.61
C GLU A 78 22.71 12.47 -1.29
N TYR A 79 23.93 12.41 -0.75
CA TYR A 79 24.96 11.51 -1.26
C TYR A 79 24.55 10.05 -1.11
N SER A 80 24.04 9.66 0.06
CA SER A 80 23.62 8.28 0.32
C SER A 80 22.42 7.87 -0.55
N LEU A 81 21.49 8.79 -0.81
CA LEU A 81 20.34 8.56 -1.69
C LEU A 81 20.74 8.48 -3.17
N THR A 82 21.74 9.25 -3.60
CA THR A 82 22.24 9.25 -4.99
C THR A 82 23.25 8.13 -5.26
N ASN A 83 23.88 7.58 -4.22
CA ASN A 83 24.88 6.52 -4.30
C ASN A 83 24.55 5.34 -3.34
N PRO A 84 23.40 4.66 -3.52
CA PRO A 84 22.88 3.69 -2.55
C PRO A 84 23.82 2.50 -2.30
N ASP A 85 24.65 2.12 -3.28
CA ASP A 85 25.60 1.00 -3.13
C ASP A 85 26.89 1.37 -2.38
N SER A 86 27.08 2.65 -2.04
CA SER A 86 28.31 3.15 -1.43
C SER A 86 28.07 3.58 0.03
N PRO A 87 28.98 3.23 0.96
CA PRO A 87 28.92 3.76 2.31
C PRO A 87 29.29 5.25 2.32
N THR A 88 28.85 5.95 3.36
CA THR A 88 29.43 7.22 3.78
C THR A 88 30.27 7.00 5.05
N ASP A 89 30.86 8.09 5.56
CA ASP A 89 31.55 8.06 6.84
C ASP A 89 30.62 7.55 7.97
N HIS A 90 29.36 8.01 7.97
CA HIS A 90 28.42 7.71 9.05
C HIS A 90 27.37 6.63 8.72
N PHE A 91 27.10 6.36 7.44
CA PHE A 91 26.03 5.46 6.99
C PHE A 91 26.55 4.24 6.20
N LEU A 92 25.75 3.17 6.21
CA LEU A 92 25.99 1.99 5.39
C LEU A 92 25.34 2.19 4.00
N PRO A 93 25.74 1.40 2.98
CA PRO A 93 24.99 1.31 1.73
C PRO A 93 23.51 1.03 2.00
N ILE A 94 22.65 1.77 1.32
CA ILE A 94 21.21 1.78 1.55
C ILE A 94 20.55 0.81 0.57
N ASN A 95 19.99 -0.27 1.11
CA ASN A 95 18.95 -1.06 0.44
C ASN A 95 17.61 -0.75 1.10
N VAL A 96 16.95 0.33 0.67
CA VAL A 96 15.65 0.74 1.23
C VAL A 96 14.54 0.50 0.21
N ILE A 97 13.49 -0.18 0.66
CA ILE A 97 12.19 -0.24 -0.01
C ILE A 97 11.27 0.63 0.84
N HIS A 98 10.90 1.78 0.31
CA HIS A 98 9.79 2.52 0.90
C HIS A 98 8.49 1.90 0.38
N ILE A 99 7.63 1.47 1.30
CA ILE A 99 6.34 0.89 0.92
C ILE A 99 5.24 1.41 1.84
N GLU A 100 4.35 2.22 1.28
CA GLU A 100 3.22 2.79 2.01
C GLU A 100 2.07 1.79 2.16
N ASN A 101 1.69 1.12 1.07
CA ASN A 101 0.62 0.12 1.05
C ASN A 101 1.05 -1.14 0.28
N MET A 102 0.88 -2.30 0.90
CA MET A 102 1.16 -3.62 0.29
C MET A 102 -0.09 -4.47 0.28
N ASN A 103 -0.65 -4.72 -0.90
CA ASN A 103 -1.70 -5.70 -1.10
C ASN A 103 -1.30 -6.64 -2.23
N ASN A 104 -1.42 -7.95 -2.00
CA ASN A 104 -1.08 -8.97 -2.99
C ASN A 104 0.24 -8.70 -3.72
N SER A 105 1.28 -8.41 -2.94
CA SER A 105 2.58 -8.00 -3.46
C SER A 105 3.68 -8.93 -2.98
N ALA A 106 4.63 -9.22 -3.86
CA ALA A 106 5.81 -10.02 -3.60
C ALA A 106 7.03 -9.13 -3.81
N ILE A 107 7.85 -8.98 -2.79
CA ILE A 107 9.09 -8.22 -2.89
C ILE A 107 10.25 -9.13 -2.56
N GLN A 108 11.29 -9.04 -3.38
CA GLN A 108 12.55 -9.72 -3.18
C GLN A 108 13.67 -8.69 -3.38
N GLN A 109 14.50 -8.52 -2.37
CA GLN A 109 15.67 -7.66 -2.42
C GLN A 109 16.92 -8.40 -1.94
N GLY A 110 18.06 -8.05 -2.52
CA GLY A 110 19.36 -8.62 -2.14
C GLY A 110 19.45 -10.13 -2.39
N SER A 111 18.98 -10.62 -3.53
CA SER A 111 19.03 -12.05 -3.84
C SER A 111 20.24 -12.46 -4.66
N ASN A 112 20.87 -13.57 -4.26
CA ASN A 112 21.76 -14.36 -5.09
C ASN A 112 21.09 -15.71 -5.34
N TYR A 113 20.89 -16.09 -6.61
CA TYR A 113 20.33 -17.39 -7.02
C TYR A 113 19.02 -17.80 -6.32
N SER A 114 18.10 -16.87 -6.06
CA SER A 114 16.86 -17.16 -5.35
C SER A 114 15.64 -17.04 -6.26
N THR A 115 14.78 -18.05 -6.25
CA THR A 115 13.48 -18.05 -6.94
C THR A 115 12.36 -17.80 -5.93
N GLN A 116 11.52 -16.80 -6.19
CA GLN A 116 10.32 -16.53 -5.41
C GLN A 116 9.09 -16.98 -6.20
N ASN A 117 8.29 -17.88 -5.63
CA ASN A 117 6.98 -18.25 -6.14
C ASN A 117 5.91 -17.69 -5.20
N VAL A 118 5.06 -16.79 -5.69
CA VAL A 118 3.93 -16.26 -4.92
C VAL A 118 2.63 -16.60 -5.63
N ASN A 119 1.69 -17.15 -4.89
CA ASN A 119 0.34 -17.45 -5.37
C ASN A 119 -0.64 -16.55 -4.61
N PHE A 120 -1.16 -15.52 -5.27
CA PHE A 120 -2.17 -14.65 -4.68
C PHE A 120 -3.54 -15.31 -4.81
N ASN A 121 -4.05 -15.83 -3.68
CA ASN A 121 -5.43 -16.28 -3.61
C ASN A 121 -6.30 -15.03 -3.41
N ILE A 122 -6.72 -14.41 -4.51
CA ILE A 122 -7.62 -13.28 -4.48
C ILE A 122 -8.96 -13.81 -3.98
N ASP A 123 -9.37 -13.42 -2.77
CA ASP A 123 -10.70 -13.68 -2.26
C ASP A 123 -11.71 -12.84 -3.07
N LYS A 124 -12.16 -13.42 -4.19
CA LYS A 124 -13.15 -12.83 -5.09
C LYS A 124 -14.54 -12.69 -4.46
N SER A 125 -14.74 -13.09 -3.19
CA SER A 125 -16.07 -13.05 -2.55
C SER A 125 -16.57 -11.63 -2.34
N GLU A 126 -15.69 -10.68 -2.04
CA GLU A 126 -16.08 -9.28 -1.82
C GLU A 126 -16.45 -8.58 -3.14
N ASP A 127 -15.71 -8.87 -4.21
CA ASP A 127 -16.03 -8.37 -5.55
C ASP A 127 -17.36 -8.95 -6.04
N LEU A 128 -17.62 -10.24 -5.79
CA LEU A 128 -18.88 -10.87 -6.13
C LEU A 128 -20.06 -10.24 -5.39
N LYS A 129 -19.91 -9.92 -4.10
CA LYS A 129 -20.95 -9.21 -3.33
C LYS A 129 -21.24 -7.83 -3.91
N LYS A 130 -20.21 -7.07 -4.30
CA LYS A 130 -20.38 -5.76 -4.92
C LYS A 130 -21.18 -5.87 -6.21
N ILE A 131 -20.83 -6.82 -7.09
CA ILE A 131 -21.57 -7.06 -8.34
C ILE A 131 -23.04 -7.37 -8.07
N ILE A 132 -23.32 -8.28 -7.11
CA ILE A 132 -24.71 -8.62 -6.74
C ILE A 132 -25.47 -7.36 -6.30
N ASN A 133 -24.90 -6.56 -5.39
CA ASN A 133 -25.54 -5.36 -4.87
C ASN A 133 -25.83 -4.33 -5.97
N GLU A 134 -24.88 -4.11 -6.89
CA GLU A 134 -25.05 -3.19 -8.01
C GLU A 134 -26.20 -3.65 -8.92
N ILE A 135 -26.22 -4.93 -9.31
CA ILE A 135 -27.31 -5.50 -10.13
C ILE A 135 -28.65 -5.37 -9.41
N GLU A 136 -28.71 -5.64 -8.10
CA GLU A 136 -29.95 -5.51 -7.33
C GLU A 136 -30.49 -4.09 -7.26
N SER A 137 -29.61 -3.09 -7.24
CA SER A 137 -30.01 -1.68 -7.21
C SER A 137 -30.64 -1.22 -8.53
N VAL A 138 -30.24 -1.84 -9.65
CA VAL A 138 -30.68 -1.42 -10.99
C VAL A 138 -31.74 -2.33 -11.61
N LYS A 139 -31.91 -3.57 -11.12
CA LYS A 139 -32.78 -4.59 -11.75
C LYS A 139 -34.20 -4.11 -12.04
N GLU A 140 -34.78 -3.31 -11.14
CA GLU A 140 -36.16 -2.78 -11.30
C GLU A 140 -36.26 -1.66 -12.35
N GLN A 141 -35.13 -1.02 -12.67
CA GLN A 141 -35.05 0.05 -13.67
C GLN A 141 -34.71 -0.49 -15.07
N LEU A 142 -34.36 -1.77 -15.20
CA LEU A 142 -34.06 -2.40 -16.48
C LEU A 142 -35.39 -2.70 -17.20
N THR A 143 -35.50 -2.25 -18.45
CA THR A 143 -36.66 -2.61 -19.30
C THR A 143 -36.40 -3.99 -19.89
N LEU A 144 -36.93 -5.01 -19.23
CA LEU A 144 -36.75 -6.42 -19.58
C LEU A 144 -38.10 -7.09 -19.84
N ASP A 145 -38.12 -8.04 -20.77
CA ASP A 145 -39.25 -8.96 -20.91
C ASP A 145 -39.41 -9.79 -19.64
N ARG A 146 -40.65 -10.14 -19.29
CA ARG A 146 -40.96 -10.87 -18.05
C ARG A 146 -40.12 -12.14 -17.87
N LEU A 147 -39.95 -12.93 -18.93
CA LEU A 147 -39.17 -14.17 -18.90
C LEU A 147 -37.69 -13.90 -18.60
N VAL A 148 -37.12 -12.86 -19.24
CA VAL A 148 -35.71 -12.47 -19.05
C VAL A 148 -35.47 -11.88 -17.66
N PHE A 149 -36.45 -11.15 -17.13
CA PHE A 149 -36.39 -10.65 -15.76
C PHE A 149 -36.43 -11.79 -14.73
N GLU A 150 -37.31 -12.78 -14.90
CA GLU A 150 -37.38 -13.97 -14.04
C GLU A 150 -36.07 -14.77 -14.09
N GLU A 151 -35.45 -14.89 -15.27
CA GLU A 151 -34.12 -15.50 -15.46
C GLU A 151 -33.03 -14.74 -14.71
N LEU A 152 -32.95 -13.41 -14.87
CA LEU A 152 -31.99 -12.55 -14.16
C LEU A 152 -32.10 -12.72 -12.64
N VAL A 153 -33.32 -12.73 -12.10
CA VAL A 153 -33.56 -12.92 -10.66
C VAL A 153 -33.07 -14.29 -10.19
N SER A 154 -33.31 -15.35 -10.97
CA SER A 154 -32.84 -16.70 -10.64
C SER A 154 -31.31 -16.79 -10.61
N GLU A 155 -30.62 -16.12 -11.53
CA GLU A 155 -29.16 -16.10 -11.56
C GLU A 155 -28.56 -15.31 -10.39
N ILE A 156 -29.18 -14.19 -10.01
CA ILE A 156 -28.78 -13.42 -8.83
C ILE A 156 -28.89 -14.27 -7.55
N GLU A 157 -29.98 -15.03 -7.38
CA GLU A 157 -30.14 -15.92 -6.22
C GLU A 157 -29.12 -17.07 -6.23
N THR A 158 -28.77 -17.57 -7.41
CA THR A 158 -27.70 -18.57 -7.56
C THR A 158 -26.35 -18.00 -7.10
N LEU A 159 -26.00 -16.77 -7.51
CA LEU A 159 -24.78 -16.10 -7.06
C LEU A 159 -24.77 -15.83 -5.55
N LYS A 160 -25.88 -15.37 -4.98
CA LYS A 160 -26.02 -15.18 -3.52
C LYS A 160 -25.80 -16.48 -2.74
N SER A 161 -26.31 -17.59 -3.26
CA SER A 161 -26.09 -18.92 -2.69
C SER A 161 -24.61 -19.32 -2.73
N GLN A 162 -23.92 -19.05 -3.85
CA GLN A 162 -22.47 -19.28 -3.96
C GLN A 162 -21.66 -18.42 -2.99
N VAL A 163 -22.01 -17.14 -2.79
CA VAL A 163 -21.32 -16.25 -1.83
C VAL A 163 -21.44 -16.76 -0.39
N LYS A 164 -22.59 -17.34 -0.01
CA LYS A 164 -22.81 -17.89 1.34
C LYS A 164 -22.17 -19.26 1.55
N SER A 165 -21.77 -19.93 0.48
CA SER A 165 -21.17 -21.26 0.56
C SER A 165 -19.74 -21.18 1.14
N PRO A 166 -19.37 -22.06 2.09
CA PRO A 166 -17.99 -22.14 2.58
C PRO A 166 -17.00 -22.59 1.50
N LYS A 167 -17.49 -23.17 0.40
CA LYS A 167 -16.71 -23.54 -0.79
C LYS A 167 -17.52 -23.19 -2.05
N PRO A 168 -17.48 -21.93 -2.52
CA PRO A 168 -18.15 -21.52 -3.73
C PRO A 168 -17.65 -22.34 -4.92
N LYS A 169 -18.57 -22.78 -5.78
CA LYS A 169 -18.22 -23.50 -7.00
C LYS A 169 -17.97 -22.49 -8.11
N ASN A 170 -16.69 -22.22 -8.42
CA ASN A 170 -16.28 -21.24 -9.43
C ASN A 170 -16.95 -21.46 -10.80
N ILE A 171 -17.20 -22.71 -11.20
CA ILE A 171 -17.91 -23.02 -12.45
C ILE A 171 -19.33 -22.42 -12.42
N ILE A 172 -20.07 -22.59 -11.32
CA ILE A 172 -21.43 -22.05 -11.18
C ILE A 172 -21.39 -20.52 -11.17
N VAL A 173 -20.48 -19.93 -10.41
CA VAL A 173 -20.30 -18.47 -10.37
C VAL A 173 -20.03 -17.91 -11.76
N THR A 174 -19.13 -18.55 -12.51
CA THR A 174 -18.72 -18.07 -13.85
C THR A 174 -19.85 -18.19 -14.86
N GLU A 175 -20.59 -19.30 -14.87
CA GLU A 175 -21.71 -19.47 -15.80
C GLU A 175 -22.87 -18.51 -15.48
N SER A 176 -23.23 -18.35 -14.20
CA SER A 176 -24.24 -17.37 -13.79
C SER A 176 -23.85 -15.93 -14.17
N LEU A 177 -22.58 -15.56 -13.99
CA LEU A 177 -22.09 -14.24 -14.40
C LEU A 177 -22.14 -14.05 -15.93
N LYS A 178 -21.85 -15.09 -16.73
CA LYS A 178 -21.98 -15.03 -18.20
C LYS A 178 -23.44 -14.85 -18.64
N THR A 179 -24.38 -15.56 -18.02
CA THR A 179 -25.81 -15.41 -18.30
C THR A 179 -26.26 -13.98 -18.01
N ILE A 180 -25.94 -13.47 -16.81
CA ILE A 180 -26.25 -12.09 -16.40
C ILE A 180 -25.64 -11.09 -17.38
N ARG A 181 -24.38 -11.29 -17.77
CA ARG A 181 -23.69 -10.43 -18.75
C ARG A 181 -24.45 -10.38 -20.07
N GLY A 182 -24.87 -11.53 -20.61
CA GLY A 182 -25.64 -11.59 -21.86
C GLY A 182 -26.99 -10.87 -21.76
N ILE A 183 -27.68 -11.00 -20.63
CA ILE A 183 -28.93 -10.26 -20.36
C ILE A 183 -28.65 -8.74 -20.35
N LEU A 184 -27.61 -8.31 -19.62
CA LEU A 184 -27.25 -6.91 -19.48
C LEU A 184 -26.77 -6.27 -20.79
N GLU A 185 -26.10 -7.02 -21.67
CA GLU A 185 -25.73 -6.54 -23.02
C GLU A 185 -26.97 -6.23 -23.88
N GLY A 186 -28.10 -6.91 -23.65
CA GLY A 186 -29.37 -6.66 -24.33
C GLY A 186 -30.12 -5.43 -23.81
N VAL A 187 -29.73 -4.86 -22.66
CA VAL A 187 -30.44 -3.72 -22.04
C VAL A 187 -29.87 -2.40 -22.53
N ALA A 188 -30.58 -1.75 -23.46
CA ALA A 188 -30.26 -0.40 -23.90
C ALA A 188 -30.78 0.67 -22.90
N GLY A 189 -30.00 1.71 -22.64
CA GLY A 189 -30.46 2.94 -21.98
C GLY A 189 -30.28 3.04 -20.46
N ASN A 190 -29.63 2.07 -19.81
CA ASN A 190 -29.26 2.17 -18.39
C ASN A 190 -27.79 2.56 -18.22
N ALA A 191 -27.52 3.65 -17.49
CA ALA A 191 -26.17 4.20 -17.33
C ALA A 191 -25.22 3.36 -16.46
N ALA A 192 -25.76 2.47 -15.61
CA ALA A 192 -24.97 1.59 -14.75
C ALA A 192 -24.56 0.29 -15.45
N THR A 193 -25.27 -0.13 -16.50
CA THR A 193 -25.00 -1.37 -17.24
C THR A 193 -23.55 -1.50 -17.72
N PRO A 194 -22.92 -0.49 -18.35
CA PRO A 194 -21.52 -0.60 -18.81
C PRO A 194 -20.52 -0.81 -17.65
N MET A 195 -20.79 -0.19 -16.50
CA MET A 195 -19.97 -0.36 -15.30
C MET A 195 -20.09 -1.79 -14.76
N ILE A 196 -21.31 -2.31 -14.63
CA ILE A 196 -21.57 -3.68 -14.16
C ILE A 196 -20.94 -4.72 -15.10
N LEU A 197 -21.05 -4.53 -16.42
CA LEU A 197 -20.40 -5.41 -17.41
C LEU A 197 -18.88 -5.46 -17.22
N THR A 198 -18.25 -4.31 -16.97
CA THR A 198 -16.81 -4.23 -16.71
C THR A 198 -16.42 -4.99 -15.43
N MET A 199 -17.22 -4.87 -14.37
CA MET A 199 -17.00 -5.62 -13.12
C MET A 199 -17.14 -7.13 -13.35
N ILE A 200 -18.15 -7.56 -14.11
CA ILE A 200 -18.35 -8.98 -14.46
C ILE A 200 -17.16 -9.51 -15.28
N ASP A 201 -16.68 -8.78 -16.28
CA ASP A 201 -15.54 -9.17 -17.11
C ASP A 201 -14.25 -9.34 -16.30
N SER A 202 -14.08 -8.58 -15.22
CA SER A 202 -12.95 -8.74 -14.30
C SER A 202 -12.97 -10.07 -13.51
N MET A 203 -14.16 -10.65 -13.33
CA MET A 203 -14.35 -11.88 -12.55
C MET A 203 -14.26 -13.17 -13.39
N ILE A 204 -14.66 -13.11 -14.67
CA ILE A 204 -14.70 -14.25 -15.61
C ILE A 204 -13.31 -14.56 -16.22
N LYS A 205 -12.35 -13.63 -16.13
CA LYS A 205 -10.94 -13.86 -16.48
C LYS A 205 -10.23 -14.77 -15.48
#